data_AF-A0A2R6QM53-F1
#
_entry.id   AF-A0A2R6QM53-F1
#
_cell.length_a   1.000
_cell.length_b   1.000
_cell.length_c   1.000
_cell.angle_alpha   90.00
_cell.angle_beta   90.00
_cell.angle_gamma   90.00
#
_symmetry.space_group_name_H-M   'P 1'
#
loop_
_entity.id
_entity.type
_entity.pdbx_description
1 polymer ?
#
loop_
_entity_poly.entity_id
_entity_poly.type
_entity_poly.pdbx_seq_one_letter_code
_entity_poly.pdbx_strand_id
1 'polypeptide(L)'
;MNRDFAINGALFSTNNGYTFEVIAHWISSYFRRDPFLRLPPSAEAAVDLAEEHNTWLRRRYPGMFGWVNESYSGDFAFWNGPQAVDTLLEDMGLKSMRSGGNWFTWPFRVIDSKEIQFLTEERETRRKQCTAKNG
;
A
#
# COMPACT_ATOMS: atom_id res chain seq x y z
N MET A 1 5.23 5.33 17.88
CA MET A 1 5.03 3.95 17.34
C MET A 1 6.37 3.23 17.30
N ASN A 2 6.42 2.02 17.86
CA ASN A 2 7.53 1.10 17.61
C ASN A 2 7.39 0.51 16.20
N ARG A 3 8.47 0.57 15.42
CA ARG A 3 8.50 0.14 14.01
C ARG A 3 9.28 -1.18 13.88
N ASP A 4 8.82 -2.19 14.58
CA ASP A 4 9.47 -3.50 14.74
C ASP A 4 8.62 -4.66 14.20
N PHE A 5 7.33 -4.41 13.93
CA PHE A 5 6.42 -5.41 13.37
C PHE A 5 5.60 -4.84 12.20
N ALA A 6 5.44 -5.66 11.16
CA ALA A 6 4.56 -5.41 10.02
C ALA A 6 4.23 -6.73 9.32
N ILE A 7 3.09 -6.80 8.64
CA ILE A 7 2.59 -8.02 7.98
C ILE A 7 2.49 -7.77 6.48
N ASN A 8 3.07 -8.68 5.68
CA ASN A 8 2.80 -8.77 4.24
C ASN A 8 1.83 -9.93 3.97
N GLY A 9 0.94 -9.78 2.99
CA GLY A 9 -0.04 -10.80 2.64
C GLY A 9 -1.40 -10.68 3.35
N ALA A 10 -1.59 -9.67 4.21
CA ALA A 10 -2.87 -9.40 4.85
C ALA A 10 -3.92 -8.78 3.89
N LEU A 11 -3.46 -8.25 2.74
CA LEU A 11 -4.29 -7.65 1.70
C LEU A 11 -4.62 -8.67 0.61
N PHE A 12 -5.89 -8.90 0.33
CA PHE A 12 -6.30 -9.72 -0.80
C PHE A 12 -6.59 -8.88 -2.05
N SER A 13 -5.91 -9.18 -3.17
CA SER A 13 -6.08 -8.49 -4.45
C SER A 13 -6.10 -9.46 -5.64
N THR A 14 -6.50 -8.99 -6.81
CA THR A 14 -6.43 -9.76 -8.07
C THR A 14 -5.01 -9.86 -8.65
N ASN A 15 -4.05 -9.07 -8.13
CA ASN A 15 -2.63 -9.14 -8.51
C ASN A 15 -1.73 -9.12 -7.26
N ASN A 16 -1.75 -10.24 -6.54
CA ASN A 16 -1.04 -10.37 -5.27
C ASN A 16 0.48 -10.27 -5.42
N GLY A 17 1.07 -10.79 -6.50
CA GLY A 17 2.53 -10.69 -6.71
C GLY A 17 3.00 -9.23 -6.78
N TYR A 18 2.33 -8.41 -7.59
CA TYR A 18 2.62 -6.98 -7.68
C TYR A 18 2.37 -6.26 -6.35
N THR A 19 1.23 -6.54 -5.71
CA THR A 19 0.82 -5.83 -4.50
C THR A 19 1.70 -6.18 -3.30
N PHE A 20 2.08 -7.46 -3.14
CA PHE A 20 2.95 -7.92 -2.06
C PHE A 20 4.38 -7.38 -2.20
N GLU A 21 4.87 -7.19 -3.42
CA GLU A 21 6.17 -6.59 -3.65
C GLU A 21 6.18 -5.11 -3.20
N VAL A 22 5.15 -4.35 -3.58
CA VAL A 22 5.00 -2.95 -3.11
C VAL A 22 4.88 -2.88 -1.59
N ILE A 23 4.08 -3.76 -0.97
CA ILE A 23 3.97 -3.86 0.49
C ILE A 23 5.33 -4.17 1.11
N ALA A 24 6.12 -5.09 0.55
CA ALA A 24 7.46 -5.41 1.04
C ALA A 24 8.38 -4.18 1.02
N HIS A 25 8.32 -3.37 -0.05
CA HIS A 25 9.07 -2.10 -0.09
C HIS A 25 8.57 -1.09 0.94
N TRP A 26 7.26 -0.96 1.15
CA TRP A 26 6.70 -0.08 2.17
C TRP A 26 7.14 -0.52 3.58
N ILE A 27 7.05 -1.82 3.90
CA ILE A 27 7.51 -2.40 5.17
C ILE A 27 9.01 -2.18 5.38
N SER A 28 9.81 -2.35 4.34
CA SER A 28 11.23 -2.04 4.37
C SER A 28 11.48 -0.57 4.74
N SER A 29 10.70 0.38 4.19
CA SER A 29 10.78 1.80 4.56
C SER A 29 10.37 2.03 6.00
N TYR A 30 9.33 1.33 6.44
CA TYR A 30 8.78 1.40 7.80
C TYR A 30 9.84 1.00 8.84
N PHE A 31 10.46 -0.18 8.68
CA PHE A 31 11.51 -0.67 9.57
C PHE A 31 12.78 0.18 9.54
N ARG A 32 13.18 0.68 8.35
CA ARG A 32 14.33 1.58 8.20
C ARG A 32 14.10 2.99 8.75
N ARG A 33 12.86 3.31 9.12
CA ARG A 33 12.43 4.64 9.54
C ARG A 33 12.76 5.70 8.48
N ASP A 34 12.54 5.36 7.21
CA ASP A 34 12.83 6.27 6.09
C ASP A 34 12.07 7.62 6.32
N PRO A 35 12.76 8.78 6.26
CA PRO A 35 12.21 10.06 6.71
C PRO A 35 11.14 10.64 5.79
N PHE A 36 11.06 10.16 4.55
CA PHE A 36 10.02 10.53 3.59
C PHE A 36 8.74 9.69 3.73
N LEU A 37 8.78 8.61 4.53
CA LEU A 37 7.63 7.73 4.69
C LEU A 37 6.56 8.45 5.50
N ARG A 38 5.42 8.70 4.87
CA ARG A 38 4.23 9.23 5.53
C ARG A 38 3.59 8.12 6.34
N LEU A 39 3.38 8.39 7.61
CA LEU A 39 2.72 7.50 8.54
C LEU A 39 1.70 8.30 9.36
N PRO A 40 0.68 7.64 9.90
CA PRO A 40 -0.18 8.27 10.90
C PRO A 40 0.66 8.81 12.07
N PRO A 41 0.30 9.98 12.63
CA PRO A 41 1.10 10.63 13.67
C PRO A 41 1.10 9.88 15.01
N SER A 42 0.09 9.06 15.27
CA SER A 42 -0.06 8.28 16.50
C SER A 42 -0.76 6.95 16.26
N ALA A 43 -0.74 6.06 17.27
CA ALA A 43 -1.40 4.75 17.20
C ALA A 43 -2.92 4.91 17.08
N GLU A 44 -3.47 5.88 17.80
CA GLU A 44 -4.88 6.25 17.76
C GLU A 44 -5.28 6.69 16.35
N ALA A 45 -4.49 7.58 15.72
CA ALA A 45 -4.75 8.00 14.34
C ALA A 45 -4.68 6.83 13.33
N ALA A 46 -3.83 5.83 13.57
CA ALA A 46 -3.79 4.62 12.73
C ALA A 46 -5.02 3.73 12.92
N VAL A 47 -5.54 3.63 14.15
CA VAL A 47 -6.80 2.92 14.44
C VAL A 47 -7.96 3.63 13.77
N ASP A 48 -8.06 4.95 13.87
CA ASP A 48 -9.14 5.74 13.23
C ASP A 48 -9.16 5.53 11.71
N LEU A 49 -7.99 5.58 11.05
CA LEU A 49 -7.87 5.33 9.61
C LEU A 49 -8.27 3.88 9.25
N ALA A 50 -7.89 2.91 10.08
CA ALA A 50 -8.26 1.51 9.86
C ALA A 50 -9.78 1.29 10.02
N GLU A 51 -10.42 1.97 10.98
CA GLU A 51 -11.88 1.90 11.17
C GLU A 51 -12.65 2.56 10.02
N GLU A 52 -12.17 3.70 9.52
CA GLU A 52 -12.74 4.37 8.35
C GLU A 52 -12.66 3.46 7.12
N HIS A 53 -11.47 2.89 6.85
CA HIS A 53 -11.25 1.96 5.75
C HIS A 53 -12.14 0.71 5.86
N ASN A 54 -12.21 0.10 7.06
CA ASN A 54 -13.08 -1.04 7.31
C ASN A 54 -14.57 -0.70 7.09
N THR A 55 -14.99 0.51 7.48
CA THR A 55 -16.36 0.98 7.24
C THR A 55 -16.64 1.13 5.75
N TRP A 56 -15.69 1.67 4.99
CA TRP A 56 -15.79 1.76 3.54
C TRP A 56 -15.86 0.37 2.88
N LEU A 57 -15.03 -0.59 3.31
CA LEU A 57 -15.04 -1.96 2.80
C LEU A 57 -16.38 -2.67 3.05
N ARG A 58 -16.94 -2.56 4.26
CA ARG A 58 -18.25 -3.15 4.59
C ARG A 58 -19.38 -2.59 3.73
N ARG A 59 -19.30 -1.31 3.35
CA ARG A 59 -20.26 -0.67 2.42
C ARG A 59 -20.03 -1.14 0.98
N ARG A 60 -18.78 -1.24 0.54
CA ARG A 60 -18.40 -1.59 -0.83
C ARG A 60 -18.62 -3.07 -1.18
N TYR A 61 -18.44 -3.94 -0.18
CA TYR A 61 -18.52 -5.40 -0.27
C TYR A 61 -19.40 -5.96 0.87
N PRO A 62 -20.72 -5.70 0.86
CA PRO A 62 -21.62 -6.18 1.91
C PRO A 62 -21.65 -7.71 1.94
N GLY A 63 -21.64 -8.32 3.14
CA GLY A 63 -21.72 -9.77 3.33
C GLY A 63 -20.43 -10.57 3.07
N MET A 64 -19.35 -9.90 2.67
CA MET A 64 -18.09 -10.51 2.19
C MET A 64 -17.46 -11.58 3.10
N PHE A 65 -17.48 -11.36 4.42
CA PHE A 65 -16.96 -12.34 5.39
C PHE A 65 -17.71 -13.68 5.36
N GLY A 66 -18.90 -13.75 4.73
CA GLY A 66 -19.66 -14.98 4.57
C GLY A 66 -19.20 -15.88 3.42
N TRP A 67 -18.38 -15.41 2.49
CA TRP A 67 -17.90 -16.19 1.32
C TRP A 67 -16.39 -16.11 1.05
N VAL A 68 -15.67 -15.20 1.71
CA VAL A 68 -14.20 -15.16 1.67
C VAL A 68 -13.65 -15.89 2.91
N ASN A 69 -12.60 -16.69 2.74
CA ASN A 69 -11.95 -17.40 3.84
C ASN A 69 -11.47 -16.40 4.93
N GLU A 70 -11.68 -16.74 6.21
CA GLU A 70 -11.31 -15.90 7.36
C GLU A 70 -9.81 -15.52 7.39
N SER A 71 -8.95 -16.27 6.70
CA SER A 71 -7.51 -15.96 6.55
C SER A 71 -7.24 -14.69 5.73
N TYR A 72 -8.23 -14.17 4.99
CA TYR A 72 -8.14 -12.91 4.24
C TYR A 72 -8.79 -11.72 4.97
N SER A 73 -9.03 -11.84 6.28
CA SER A 73 -9.76 -10.86 7.09
C SER A 73 -9.00 -9.56 7.40
N GLY A 74 -7.76 -9.41 6.94
CA GLY A 74 -6.93 -8.23 7.18
C GLY A 74 -7.35 -7.00 6.38
N ASP A 75 -7.33 -7.10 5.05
CA ASP A 75 -7.79 -6.05 4.12
C ASP A 75 -8.21 -6.67 2.77
N PHE A 76 -9.17 -6.05 2.09
CA PHE A 76 -9.73 -6.55 0.84
C PHE A 76 -9.70 -5.48 -0.25
N ALA A 77 -8.78 -5.63 -1.19
CA ALA A 77 -8.64 -4.76 -2.35
C ALA A 77 -8.88 -5.51 -3.68
N PHE A 78 -9.97 -6.26 -3.79
CA PHE A 78 -10.17 -7.17 -4.92
C PHE A 78 -10.25 -6.45 -6.27
N TRP A 79 -11.07 -5.40 -6.36
CA TRP A 79 -11.18 -4.56 -7.56
C TRP A 79 -10.42 -3.22 -7.44
N ASN A 80 -9.92 -2.91 -6.24
CA ASN A 80 -9.25 -1.68 -5.86
C ASN A 80 -7.76 -1.88 -5.52
N GLY A 81 -7.17 -3.04 -5.86
CA GLY A 81 -5.75 -3.34 -5.68
C GLY A 81 -4.81 -2.24 -6.22
N PRO A 82 -5.04 -1.70 -7.43
CA PRO A 82 -4.26 -0.56 -7.93
C PRO A 82 -4.30 0.65 -7.00
N GLN A 83 -5.46 0.97 -6.42
CA GLN A 83 -5.63 2.11 -5.51
C GLN A 83 -4.87 1.89 -4.21
N ALA A 84 -4.92 0.68 -3.67
CA ALA A 84 -4.15 0.31 -2.48
C ALA A 84 -2.65 0.45 -2.74
N VAL A 85 -2.17 0.02 -3.91
CA VAL A 85 -0.77 0.22 -4.32
C VAL A 85 -0.43 1.70 -4.47
N ASP A 86 -1.30 2.49 -5.09
CA ASP A 86 -1.07 3.91 -5.27
C ASP A 86 -0.92 4.64 -3.93
N THR A 87 -1.74 4.30 -2.93
CA THR A 87 -1.60 4.81 -1.56
C THR A 87 -0.24 4.45 -0.96
N LEU A 88 0.22 3.20 -1.09
CA LEU A 88 1.53 2.78 -0.58
C LEU A 88 2.69 3.51 -1.29
N LEU A 89 2.57 3.76 -2.60
CA LEU A 89 3.55 4.53 -3.36
C LEU A 89 3.57 6.00 -2.91
N GLU A 90 2.41 6.59 -2.66
CA GLU A 90 2.26 7.95 -2.15
C GLU A 90 2.84 8.12 -0.74
N ASP A 91 2.65 7.12 0.13
CA ASP A 91 3.24 7.10 1.47
C ASP A 91 4.76 7.13 1.39
N MET A 92 5.35 6.39 0.45
CA MET A 92 6.79 6.40 0.19
C MET A 92 7.25 7.65 -0.59
N GLY A 93 6.35 8.57 -0.92
CA GLY A 93 6.66 9.76 -1.73
C GLY A 93 7.13 9.43 -3.13
N LEU A 94 6.73 8.27 -3.66
CA LEU A 94 7.06 7.82 -5.02
C LEU A 94 5.95 8.22 -5.98
N LYS A 95 6.23 8.11 -7.29
CA LYS A 95 5.21 8.35 -8.31
C LYS A 95 4.12 7.26 -8.20
N SER A 96 2.88 7.66 -7.95
CA SER A 96 1.69 6.81 -8.01
C SER A 96 1.03 6.87 -9.39
N MET A 97 -0.09 6.15 -9.57
CA MET A 97 -0.87 6.07 -10.80
C MET A 97 -0.01 5.59 -11.99
N ARG A 98 0.97 4.72 -11.73
CA ARG A 98 1.93 4.21 -12.73
C ARG A 98 1.25 3.43 -13.84
N SER A 99 0.23 2.67 -13.45
CA SER A 99 -0.64 1.94 -14.35
C SER A 99 -1.45 2.87 -15.26
N GLY A 100 -1.55 4.18 -14.97
CA GLY A 100 -2.28 5.16 -15.77
C GLY A 100 -3.77 4.85 -15.96
N GLY A 101 -4.30 3.94 -15.16
CA GLY A 101 -5.70 3.52 -15.21
C GLY A 101 -6.63 4.54 -14.53
N ASN A 102 -7.90 4.41 -14.82
CA ASN A 102 -8.98 5.14 -14.17
C ASN A 102 -10.05 4.13 -13.73
N TRP A 103 -11.06 4.61 -13.01
CA TRP A 103 -12.13 3.78 -12.45
C TRP A 103 -12.80 2.83 -13.48
N PHE A 104 -12.81 3.20 -14.76
CA PHE A 104 -13.41 2.41 -15.84
C PHE A 104 -12.46 1.36 -16.44
N THR A 105 -11.16 1.62 -16.43
CA THR A 105 -10.16 0.78 -17.12
C THR A 105 -9.46 -0.22 -16.20
N TRP A 106 -9.48 0.00 -14.88
CA TRP A 106 -8.80 -0.87 -13.91
C TRP A 106 -9.25 -2.33 -13.90
N PRO A 107 -10.52 -2.70 -14.09
CA PRO A 107 -10.91 -4.12 -14.15
C PRO A 107 -10.29 -4.89 -15.33
N PHE A 108 -9.78 -4.20 -16.35
CA PHE A 108 -9.30 -4.79 -17.60
C PHE A 108 -7.82 -4.53 -17.87
N ARG A 109 -7.18 -3.63 -17.11
CA ARG A 109 -5.81 -3.20 -17.37
C ARG A 109 -4.83 -4.12 -16.65
N VAL A 110 -4.09 -4.89 -17.43
CA VAL A 110 -2.97 -5.69 -16.93
C VAL A 110 -1.89 -4.74 -16.43
N ILE A 111 -1.57 -4.85 -15.13
CA ILE A 111 -0.48 -4.10 -14.51
C ILE A 111 0.84 -4.80 -14.86
N ASP A 112 1.78 -4.05 -15.42
CA ASP A 112 3.10 -4.58 -15.78
C ASP A 112 4.02 -4.53 -14.54
N SER A 113 4.63 -5.67 -14.19
CA SER A 113 5.61 -5.72 -13.09
C SER A 113 6.82 -4.82 -13.34
N LYS A 114 7.09 -4.42 -14.58
CA LYS A 114 8.11 -3.41 -14.90
C LYS A 114 7.85 -2.05 -14.24
N GLU A 115 6.61 -1.73 -13.87
CA GLU A 115 6.29 -0.49 -13.15
C GLU A 115 7.00 -0.37 -11.80
N ILE A 116 7.34 -1.51 -11.19
CA ILE A 116 7.96 -1.58 -9.87
C ILE A 116 9.42 -2.04 -9.89
N GLN A 117 9.98 -2.26 -11.09
CA GLN A 117 11.34 -2.81 -11.23
C GLN A 117 12.44 -1.95 -10.57
N PHE A 118 12.22 -0.63 -10.46
CA PHE A 118 13.19 0.32 -9.92
C PHE A 118 12.80 0.89 -8.55
N LEU A 119 11.87 0.26 -7.82
CA LEU A 119 11.41 0.77 -6.52
C LEU A 119 12.55 0.91 -5.51
N THR A 120 13.54 0.01 -5.54
CA THR A 120 14.71 0.10 -4.67
C THR A 120 15.49 1.38 -4.94
N GLU A 121 15.85 1.64 -6.19
CA GLU A 121 16.65 2.78 -6.64
C GLU A 121 15.92 4.11 -6.42
N GLU A 122 14.62 4.14 -6.70
CA GLU A 122 13.78 5.31 -6.43
C GLU A 122 13.76 5.67 -4.95
N ARG A 123 13.60 4.66 -4.07
CA ARG A 123 13.64 4.86 -2.61
C ARG A 123 15.02 5.28 -2.13
N GLU A 124 16.09 4.72 -2.66
CA GLU A 124 17.45 5.17 -2.36
C GLU A 124 17.68 6.62 -2.75
N THR A 125 17.18 7.02 -3.92
CA THR A 125 17.23 8.39 -4.40
C THR A 125 16.47 9.32 -3.45
N ARG A 126 15.29 8.91 -2.98
CA ARG A 126 14.52 9.65 -1.96
C ARG A 126 15.30 9.80 -0.65
N ARG A 127 15.97 8.75 -0.16
CA ARG A 127 16.82 8.85 1.04
C ARG A 127 17.91 9.90 0.87
N LYS A 128 18.63 9.86 -0.26
CA LYS A 128 19.71 10.82 -0.58
C LYS A 128 19.19 12.26 -0.65
N GLN A 129 18.01 12.47 -1.23
CA GLN A 129 17.37 13.79 -1.29
C GLN A 129 16.99 14.31 0.10
N CYS A 130 16.47 13.44 0.98
CA CYS A 130 16.15 13.83 2.36
C CYS A 130 17.40 14.18 3.17
N THR A 131 18.49 13.41 3.04
CA THR A 131 19.75 13.72 3.73
C THR A 131 20.35 15.03 3.25
N ALA A 132 20.30 15.32 1.95
CA ALA A 132 20.82 16.57 1.38
C ALA A 132 20.02 17.83 1.77
N LYS A 133 18.75 17.67 2.18
CA LYS A 133 17.94 18.79 2.69
C LYS A 133 18.17 19.09 4.18
N ASN A 134 18.76 18.15 4.92
CA ASN A 134 18.91 18.22 6.37
C ASN A 134 20.35 18.58 6.81
N GLY A 135 21.30 18.72 5.88
CA GLY A 135 22.68 19.15 6.13
C GLY A 135 22.94 20.51 5.48
#